data_AF-A0A9W9A5H0-F1
#
_entry.id   AF-A0A9W9A5H0-F1
#
_cell.length_a   1.000
_cell.length_b   1.000
_cell.length_c   1.000
_cell.angle_alpha   90.00
_cell.angle_beta   90.00
_cell.angle_gamma   90.00
#
_symmetry.space_group_name_H-M   'P 1'
#
loop_
_entity.id
_entity.type
_entity.pdbx_description
1 polymer ?
#
loop_
_entity_poly.entity_id
_entity_poly.type
_entity_poly.pdbx_seq_one_letter_code
_entity_poly.pdbx_strand_id
1 'polypeptide(L)'
;MPNYSRHVGQALNLSEPRVDPPLPSHRVISSKGLISSRGPGTTGAERQRQALEDEGIEVTVGRVGELKVDLKTYGWFPDRLNPNPAQG
;
A
#
# COMPACT_ATOMS: atom_id res chain seq x y z
N MET A 1 -4.80 -17.51 -12.34
CA MET A 1 -4.60 -16.44 -11.34
C MET A 1 -4.49 -15.10 -12.07
N PRO A 2 -5.14 -14.01 -11.63
CA PRO A 2 -4.95 -12.70 -12.26
C PRO A 2 -3.54 -12.19 -11.96
N ASN A 3 -2.76 -11.81 -12.99
CA ASN A 3 -1.34 -11.44 -12.89
C ASN A 3 -1.09 -9.93 -13.08
N TYR A 4 -1.99 -9.08 -12.60
CA TYR A 4 -1.98 -7.64 -12.94
C TYR A 4 -1.39 -6.72 -11.87
N SER A 5 -0.70 -7.22 -10.84
CA SER A 5 -0.15 -6.39 -9.76
C SER A 5 0.77 -5.26 -10.24
N ARG A 6 1.52 -5.48 -11.32
CA ARG A 6 2.35 -4.44 -11.96
C ARG A 6 1.52 -3.33 -12.60
N HIS A 7 0.42 -3.70 -13.26
CA HIS A 7 -0.48 -2.74 -13.91
C HIS A 7 -1.20 -1.87 -12.88
N VAL A 8 -1.55 -2.42 -11.71
CA VAL A 8 -2.12 -1.63 -10.60
C VAL A 8 -1.13 -0.55 -10.14
N GLY A 9 0.15 -0.91 -9.96
CA GLY A 9 1.18 0.06 -9.58
C GLY A 9 1.38 1.18 -10.62
N GLN A 10 1.29 0.85 -11.91
CA GLN A 10 1.34 1.84 -12.99
C GLN A 10 0.10 2.72 -13.03
N ALA A 11 -1.09 2.14 -12.87
CA ALA A 11 -2.35 2.88 -12.85
C ALA A 11 -2.36 3.92 -11.72
N LEU A 12 -1.95 3.54 -10.51
CA LEU A 12 -1.86 4.47 -9.38
C LEU A 12 -0.90 5.63 -9.66
N ASN A 13 0.26 5.35 -10.26
CA ASN A 13 1.25 6.39 -10.58
C ASN A 13 0.77 7.35 -11.70
N LEU A 14 -0.01 6.85 -12.66
CA LEU A 14 -0.55 7.65 -13.77
C LEU A 14 -1.81 8.44 -13.39
N SER A 15 -2.46 8.10 -12.28
CA SER A 15 -3.71 8.71 -11.84
C SER A 15 -3.49 10.02 -11.09
N GLU A 16 -2.35 10.20 -10.43
CA GLU A 16 -2.01 11.44 -9.71
C GLU A 16 -1.37 12.44 -10.69
N PRO A 17 -1.78 13.73 -10.75
CA PRO A 17 -2.76 14.47 -9.93
C PRO A 17 -4.15 14.61 -10.61
N ARG A 18 -4.55 13.63 -11.43
CA ARG A 18 -5.75 13.71 -12.28
C ARG A 18 -7.07 13.38 -11.53
N VAL A 19 -7.00 12.96 -10.27
CA VAL A 19 -8.17 12.58 -9.45
C VAL A 19 -8.31 13.53 -8.26
N ASP A 20 -9.51 14.07 -8.05
CA ASP A 20 -9.87 14.90 -6.89
C ASP A 20 -11.08 14.28 -6.15
N PRO A 21 -10.93 13.92 -4.85
CA PRO A 21 -9.71 14.01 -4.05
C PRO A 21 -8.62 13.01 -4.51
N PRO A 22 -7.34 13.28 -4.21
CA PRO A 22 -6.22 12.38 -4.53
C PRO A 22 -6.47 10.95 -4.03
N LEU A 23 -6.03 9.95 -4.81
CA LEU A 23 -6.16 8.56 -4.39
C LEU A 23 -5.14 8.28 -3.26
N PRO A 24 -5.52 7.54 -2.20
CA PRO A 24 -4.63 7.22 -1.09
C PRO A 24 -3.64 6.11 -1.48
N SER A 25 -2.80 6.39 -2.48
CA SER A 25 -1.88 5.42 -3.08
C SER A 25 -0.80 4.95 -2.11
N HIS A 26 -0.55 5.71 -1.03
CA HIS A 26 0.34 5.35 0.07
C HIS A 26 -0.15 4.15 0.88
N ARG A 27 -1.45 3.84 0.86
CA ARG A 27 -2.00 2.63 1.51
C ARG A 27 -1.73 1.34 0.72
N VAL A 28 -1.25 1.44 -0.52
CA VAL A 28 -0.96 0.29 -1.38
C VAL A 28 0.52 -0.10 -1.28
N ILE A 29 0.80 -1.23 -0.63
CA ILE A 29 2.15 -1.79 -0.44
C ILE A 29 2.27 -3.20 -1.02
N SER A 30 3.50 -3.74 -1.08
CA SER A 30 3.72 -5.09 -1.60
C SER A 30 3.08 -6.16 -0.70
N SER A 31 2.80 -7.33 -1.27
CA SER A 31 2.26 -8.48 -0.52
C SER A 31 3.16 -9.00 0.61
N LYS A 32 4.44 -8.61 0.63
CA LYS A 32 5.40 -8.91 1.70
C LYS A 32 5.37 -7.89 2.85
N GLY A 33 4.53 -6.87 2.75
CA GLY A 33 4.47 -5.74 3.69
C GLY A 33 5.56 -4.69 3.44
N LEU A 34 6.33 -4.80 2.35
CA LEU A 34 7.40 -3.85 2.04
C LEU A 34 6.84 -2.62 1.33
N ILE A 35 7.27 -1.44 1.78
CA ILE A 35 7.06 -0.16 1.10
C ILE A 35 7.95 -0.14 -0.14
N SER A 36 7.34 0.10 -1.30
CA SER A 36 8.08 0.18 -2.56
C SER A 36 8.37 1.64 -2.88
N SER A 37 9.61 1.96 -3.23
CA SER A 37 9.91 3.28 -3.79
C SER A 37 9.21 3.42 -5.15
N ARG A 38 8.34 4.43 -5.29
CA ARG A 38 7.68 4.78 -6.55
C ARG A 38 8.03 6.22 -6.90
N GLY A 39 8.44 6.45 -8.15
CA GLY A 39 8.78 7.77 -8.70
C GLY A 39 10.28 7.97 -8.98
N PRO A 40 10.64 8.90 -9.88
CA PRO A 40 12.03 9.28 -10.11
C PRO A 40 12.58 10.05 -8.90
N GLY A 41 13.73 9.60 -8.39
CA GLY A 41 14.32 10.12 -7.15
C GLY A 41 13.98 9.24 -5.95
N THR A 42 14.98 8.89 -5.16
CA THR A 42 14.97 7.86 -4.09
C THR A 42 14.05 8.15 -2.90
N THR A 43 13.28 9.25 -2.90
CA THR A 43 12.50 9.75 -1.76
C THR A 43 11.06 9.24 -1.70
N GLY A 44 10.57 8.52 -2.72
CA GLY A 44 9.19 8.05 -2.79
C GLY A 44 8.80 7.10 -1.64
N ALA A 45 9.71 6.22 -1.23
CA ALA A 45 9.48 5.29 -0.11
C ALA A 45 9.34 6.03 1.23
N GLU A 46 10.14 7.07 1.47
CA GLU A 46 10.10 7.83 2.72
C GLU A 46 8.83 8.69 2.82
N ARG A 47 8.39 9.29 1.71
CA ARG A 47 7.10 10.00 1.67
C ARG A 47 5.94 9.05 1.96
N GLN A 48 5.97 7.85 1.39
CA GLN A 48 4.95 6.84 1.66
C GLN A 48 4.96 6.40 3.13
N ARG A 49 6.16 6.22 3.72
CA ARG A 49 6.31 5.95 5.15
C ARG A 49 5.68 7.05 6.00
N GLN A 50 6.04 8.31 5.75
CA GLN A 50 5.53 9.44 6.53
C GLN A 50 4.00 9.53 6.46
N ALA A 51 3.42 9.30 5.28
CA ALA A 51 1.96 9.27 5.11
C ALA A 51 1.28 8.11 5.85
N LEU A 52 1.94 6.95 5.97
CA LEU A 52 1.44 5.83 6.77
C LEU A 52 1.54 6.13 8.26
N GLU A 53 2.66 6.70 8.72
CA GLU A 53 2.88 7.08 10.12
C GLU A 53 1.89 8.16 10.58
N ASP A 54 1.54 9.12 9.71
CA ASP A 54 0.51 10.15 9.97
C ASP A 54 -0.89 9.53 10.21
N GLU A 55 -1.19 8.41 9.55
CA GLU A 55 -2.40 7.62 9.78
C GLU A 55 -2.31 6.69 10.99
N GLY A 56 -1.20 6.72 11.75
CA GLY A 56 -0.97 5.86 12.90
C GLY A 56 -0.55 4.43 12.55
N ILE A 57 -0.08 4.18 11.33
CA ILE A 57 0.42 2.88 10.90
C ILE A 57 1.91 2.78 11.24
N GLU A 58 2.27 1.80 12.06
CA GLU A 58 3.66 1.55 12.41
C GLU A 58 4.47 1.01 11.21
N VAL A 59 5.58 1.69 10.89
CA VAL A 59 6.55 1.27 9.89
C VAL A 59 7.87 0.91 10.58
N THR A 60 8.31 -0.33 10.37
CA THR A 60 9.57 -0.85 10.92
C THR A 60 10.67 -0.79 9.87
N VAL A 61 11.91 -0.55 10.33
CA VAL A 61 13.11 -0.61 9.49
C VAL A 61 13.79 -1.96 9.69
N GLY A 62 13.90 -2.75 8.63
CA GLY A 62 14.58 -4.04 8.65
C GLY A 62 16.11 -3.90 8.62
N ARG A 63 16.80 -5.03 8.74
CA ARG A 63 18.27 -5.09 8.89
C ARG A 63 19.04 -4.48 7.72
N VAL A 64 18.45 -4.46 6.53
CA VAL A 64 19.05 -3.89 5.31
C VAL A 64 18.42 -2.54 4.93
N GLY A 65 17.71 -1.89 5.85
CA GLY A 65 17.05 -0.60 5.62
C GLY A 65 15.71 -0.70 4.89
N GLU A 66 15.16 -1.90 4.74
CA GLU A 66 13.84 -2.10 4.13
C GLU A 66 12.73 -1.57 5.07
N LEU A 67 11.78 -0.82 4.52
CA LEU A 67 10.64 -0.30 5.28
C LEU A 67 9.47 -1.28 5.20
N LYS A 68 8.94 -1.67 6.36
CA LYS A 68 7.98 -2.77 6.46
C LYS A 68 6.81 -2.47 7.41
N VAL A 69 5.61 -2.85 6.97
CA VAL A 69 4.36 -2.79 7.73
C VAL A 69 3.92 -4.22 8.11
N ASP A 70 3.42 -4.38 9.33
CA ASP A 70 2.77 -5.62 9.75
C ASP A 70 1.37 -5.73 9.12
N LEU A 71 1.25 -6.59 8.09
CA LEU A 71 -0.02 -6.82 7.40
C LEU A 71 -1.04 -7.60 8.23
N LYS A 72 -0.67 -8.27 9.33
CA LYS A 72 -1.64 -8.92 10.21
C LYS A 72 -2.39 -7.87 11.03
N THR A 73 -1.69 -6.82 11.44
CA THR A 73 -2.25 -5.70 12.21
C THR A 73 -2.98 -4.70 11.31
N TYR A 74 -2.35 -4.28 10.21
CA TYR A 74 -2.84 -3.16 9.39
C TYR A 74 -3.39 -3.59 8.01
N GLY A 75 -3.35 -4.88 7.69
CA GLY A 75 -3.81 -5.37 6.39
C GLY A 75 -5.32 -5.33 6.23
N TRP A 76 -5.79 -4.92 5.05
CA TRP A 76 -7.20 -4.98 4.69
C TRP A 76 -7.53 -6.32 4.04
N PHE A 77 -8.34 -7.13 4.72
CA PHE A 77 -8.81 -8.44 4.25
C PHE A 77 -10.35 -8.44 4.19
N PRO A 78 -10.95 -8.00 3.07
CA PRO A 78 -12.40 -7.82 2.95
C PRO A 78 -13.21 -9.08 3.27
N ASP A 79 -12.67 -10.25 2.89
CA ASP A 79 -13.28 -11.55 3.13
C ASP A 79 -13.47 -11.84 4.64
N ARG A 80 -12.57 -11.31 5.49
CA ARG A 80 -12.72 -11.40 6.95
C ARG A 80 -13.76 -10.43 7.51
N LEU A 81 -14.05 -9.36 6.79
CA LEU A 81 -15.02 -8.35 7.21
C LEU A 81 -16.46 -8.76 6.85
N ASN A 82 -16.62 -9.68 5.90
CA ASN A 82 -17.93 -10.20 5.52
C ASN A 82 -17.91 -11.73 5.42
N PRO A 83 -18.05 -12.47 6.54
CA PRO A 83 -17.88 -13.92 6.56
C PRO A 83 -18.95 -14.72 5.78
N ASN A 84 -19.89 -14.08 5.04
CA ASN A 84 -20.83 -14.82 4.19
C ASN A 84 -21.52 -13.97 3.09
N PRO A 85 -21.42 -14.32 1.79
CA PRO A 85 -22.43 -13.97 0.78
C PRO A 85 -23.44 -15.09 0.47
N ALA A 86 -23.42 -16.23 1.19
CA ALA A 86 -24.28 -17.40 1.00
C ALA A 86 -25.29 -17.61 2.16
N GLN A 87 -26.19 -16.65 2.37
CA GLN A 87 -27.53 -16.93 2.91
C GLN A 87 -28.53 -16.36 1.91
N GLY A 88 -29.06 -17.26 1.06
CA GLY A 88 -29.99 -17.01 -0.04
C GLY A 88 -30.10 -18.24 -0.91
#